data_AF-A0A9P5EX96-F1
#
_entry.id   AF-A0A9P5EX96-F1
#
_cell.length_a   1.000
_cell.length_b   1.000
_cell.length_c   1.000
_cell.angle_alpha   90.00
_cell.angle_beta   90.00
_cell.angle_gamma   90.00
#
_symmetry.space_group_name_H-M   'P 1'
#
loop_
_entity.id
_entity.type
_entity.pdbx_description
1 polymer ?
#
loop_
_entity_poly.entity_id
_entity_poly.type
_entity_poly.pdbx_seq_one_letter_code
_entity_poly.pdbx_strand_id
1 'polypeptide(L)'
;MAQAGLTRSLMSWLTRILAFLFVIWVSPTVLGSFGLGGKDDAGDYAATNPWRDLPADPAVHETLKEVLLIGDTLRDGMLPTSLPGDDYDTYSAMLRSLEGREDLTWLVIQETRIDQTVSAIANRGGYHSPIPEEPHDLHERAKRLHDHWFKLTAAKDKPERWEVRFDTTYLPSLLTAQALDSGERAKGFKLDLTPAQKAEAEEKYKAYRKRRDRAVSYLKKNPPKPMAWVPIQTDAEEVKRGIWETIFSDGIVRAGRKVLGKQMAANPLFKPVYRDLVTERVPYGWVDPNQPVEEFNEADHLKEMEAFREESRLRQERSDRQAKFQEELRAAERGDKDEL
;
A
#
# COMPACT_ATOMS: atom_id res chain seq x y z
N MET A 1 7.14 48.91 21.59
CA MET A 1 7.80 47.68 21.07
C MET A 1 7.72 46.54 22.10
N ALA A 2 6.52 46.04 22.40
CA ALA A 2 6.33 44.92 23.34
C ALA A 2 5.25 43.90 22.88
N GLN A 3 4.48 44.20 21.83
CA GLN A 3 3.41 43.33 21.34
C GLN A 3 3.87 42.28 20.30
N ALA A 4 5.03 42.46 19.66
CA ALA A 4 5.53 41.51 18.63
C ALA A 4 6.21 40.26 19.22
N GLY A 5 6.60 40.28 20.50
CA GLY A 5 7.23 39.16 21.19
C GLY A 5 6.23 38.13 21.71
N LEU A 6 5.05 38.58 22.14
CA LEU A 6 3.99 37.69 22.65
C LEU A 6 3.37 36.83 21.54
N THR A 7 3.23 37.37 20.32
CA THR A 7 2.60 36.66 19.19
C THR A 7 3.46 35.52 18.66
N ARG A 8 4.80 35.67 18.64
CA ARG A 8 5.72 34.58 18.27
C ARG A 8 5.80 33.48 19.33
N SER A 9 5.71 33.84 20.61
CA SER A 9 5.67 32.86 21.72
C SER A 9 4.36 32.05 21.72
N LEU A 10 3.22 32.71 21.47
CA LEU A 10 1.92 32.05 21.32
C LEU A 10 1.84 31.15 20.09
N MET A 11 2.39 31.56 18.94
CA MET A 11 2.46 30.70 17.74
C MET A 11 3.37 29.49 17.93
N SER A 12 4.49 29.62 18.65
CA SER A 12 5.36 28.49 19.00
C SER A 12 4.69 27.52 19.97
N TRP A 13 3.89 28.03 20.90
CA TRP A 13 3.12 27.22 21.84
C TRP A 13 1.95 26.51 21.14
N LEU A 14 1.25 27.20 20.23
CA LEU A 14 0.19 26.63 19.39
C LEU A 14 0.70 25.58 18.40
N THR A 15 1.88 25.75 17.80
CA THR A 15 2.48 24.73 16.94
C THR A 15 2.95 23.51 17.74
N ARG A 16 3.42 23.69 18.98
CA ARG A 16 3.73 22.57 19.88
C ARG A 16 2.48 21.84 20.34
N ILE A 17 1.38 22.54 20.61
CA ILE A 17 0.09 21.93 20.94
C ILE A 17 -0.52 21.23 19.73
N LEU A 18 -0.44 21.81 18.53
CA LEU A 18 -0.92 21.17 17.30
C LEU A 18 -0.06 19.96 16.92
N ALA A 19 1.26 19.99 17.13
CA ALA A 19 2.11 18.81 16.99
C ALA A 19 1.79 17.73 18.04
N PHE A 20 1.53 18.13 19.29
CA PHE A 20 1.10 17.21 20.35
C PHE A 20 -0.31 16.63 20.08
N LEU A 21 -1.21 17.44 19.51
CA LEU A 21 -2.54 17.01 19.08
C LEU A 21 -2.50 16.18 17.80
N PHE A 22 -1.54 16.38 16.89
CA PHE A 22 -1.32 15.51 15.73
C PHE A 22 -0.76 14.15 16.17
N VAL A 23 0.13 14.14 17.18
CA VAL A 23 0.55 12.90 17.85
C VAL A 23 -0.64 12.24 18.56
N ILE A 24 -1.57 12.99 19.18
CA ILE A 24 -2.77 12.45 19.84
C ILE A 24 -3.89 12.06 18.87
N TRP A 25 -4.00 12.69 17.69
CA TRP A 25 -5.02 12.36 16.68
C TRP A 25 -4.59 11.18 15.79
N VAL A 26 -3.28 10.95 15.66
CA VAL A 26 -2.71 9.65 15.26
C VAL A 26 -2.68 8.64 16.42
N SER A 27 -2.88 9.09 17.68
CA SER A 27 -2.88 8.25 18.90
C SER A 27 -4.20 8.19 19.69
N PRO A 28 -5.36 7.84 19.08
CA PRO A 28 -6.38 7.10 19.81
C PRO A 28 -6.26 5.58 19.62
N THR A 29 -5.39 5.09 18.72
CA THR A 29 -5.13 3.64 18.55
C THR A 29 -3.93 3.13 19.34
N VAL A 30 -3.12 4.02 19.93
CA VAL A 30 -1.87 3.65 20.62
C VAL A 30 -2.05 3.38 22.12
N LEU A 31 -3.11 3.85 22.79
CA LEU A 31 -3.28 3.65 24.24
C LEU A 31 -4.21 2.48 24.65
N GLY A 32 -4.87 1.81 23.69
CA GLY A 32 -5.66 0.59 23.95
C GLY A 32 -4.89 -0.73 23.78
N SER A 33 -3.63 -0.69 23.30
CA SER A 33 -2.88 -1.89 22.89
C SER A 33 -1.68 -2.22 23.78
N PHE A 34 -1.40 -1.43 24.83
CA PHE A 34 -0.35 -1.72 25.82
C PHE A 34 -0.81 -2.63 26.97
N GLY A 35 -2.01 -3.22 26.85
CA GLY A 35 -2.51 -4.24 27.77
C GLY A 35 -2.06 -5.64 27.38
N LEU A 36 -1.00 -6.13 28.02
CA LEU A 36 -0.77 -7.55 28.36
C LEU A 36 -1.00 -8.56 27.22
N GLY A 37 -0.08 -8.59 26.26
CA GLY A 37 0.20 -9.82 25.51
C GLY A 37 0.83 -10.84 26.45
N GLY A 38 0.00 -11.56 27.20
CA GLY A 38 0.43 -12.67 28.03
C GLY A 38 1.25 -13.67 27.22
N LYS A 39 2.34 -14.14 27.83
CA LYS A 39 3.28 -15.13 27.29
C LYS A 39 2.61 -16.46 26.88
N ASP A 40 1.34 -16.65 27.25
CA ASP A 40 0.59 -17.89 27.09
C ASP A 40 -0.13 -18.02 25.73
N ASP A 41 -0.08 -16.98 24.90
CA ASP A 41 -0.83 -16.87 23.64
C ASP A 41 0.04 -17.03 22.37
N ALA A 42 1.31 -17.44 22.56
CA ALA A 42 2.24 -17.76 21.47
C ALA A 42 1.77 -19.03 20.73
N GLY A 43 0.84 -18.87 19.79
CA GLY A 43 0.63 -19.85 18.73
C GLY A 43 1.89 -19.92 17.86
N ASP A 44 2.28 -21.12 17.46
CA ASP A 44 3.32 -21.30 16.45
C ASP A 44 2.73 -20.90 15.08
N TYR A 45 2.96 -19.65 14.69
CA TYR A 45 2.53 -19.11 13.40
C TYR A 45 3.60 -19.28 12.30
N ALA A 46 4.66 -20.05 12.56
CA ALA A 46 5.77 -20.20 11.60
C ALA A 46 5.29 -20.82 10.27
N ALA A 47 4.37 -21.79 10.33
CA ALA A 47 3.85 -22.48 9.14
C ALA A 47 3.03 -21.58 8.20
N THR A 48 2.48 -20.47 8.71
CA THR A 48 1.66 -19.52 7.95
C THR A 48 2.30 -18.14 7.83
N ASN A 49 3.58 -18.02 8.20
CA ASN A 49 4.32 -16.77 8.13
C ASN A 49 4.47 -16.32 6.67
N PRO A 50 3.88 -15.18 6.26
CA PRO A 50 3.96 -14.71 4.88
C PRO A 50 5.31 -14.04 4.57
N TRP A 51 6.15 -13.80 5.57
CA TRP A 51 7.38 -13.02 5.43
C TRP A 51 8.58 -13.91 5.14
N ARG A 52 8.92 -13.98 3.86
CA ARG A 52 10.03 -14.78 3.31
C ARG A 52 10.94 -13.93 2.44
N ASP A 53 12.09 -14.50 2.08
CA ASP A 53 13.00 -13.86 1.15
C ASP A 53 12.34 -13.77 -0.24
N LEU A 54 12.66 -12.72 -1.00
CA LEU A 54 12.18 -12.63 -2.39
C LEU A 54 12.82 -13.75 -3.23
N PRO A 55 12.10 -14.26 -4.26
CA PRO A 55 12.67 -15.19 -5.24
C PRO A 55 13.95 -14.62 -5.85
N ALA A 56 14.96 -15.48 -6.07
CA ALA A 56 16.23 -15.08 -6.64
C ALA A 56 16.19 -14.78 -8.16
N ASP A 57 15.03 -14.95 -8.81
CA ASP A 57 14.86 -14.73 -10.24
C ASP A 57 15.01 -13.24 -10.57
N PRO A 58 16.02 -12.85 -11.38
CA PRO A 58 16.23 -11.45 -11.76
C PRO A 58 15.02 -10.81 -12.41
N ALA A 59 14.19 -11.57 -13.14
CA ALA A 59 13.00 -11.04 -13.79
C ALA A 59 12.01 -10.45 -12.76
N VAL A 60 11.80 -11.14 -11.63
CA VAL A 60 10.94 -10.66 -10.53
C VAL A 60 11.46 -9.35 -9.95
N HIS A 61 12.78 -9.23 -9.82
CA HIS A 61 13.42 -8.02 -9.30
C HIS A 61 13.25 -6.83 -10.25
N GLU A 62 13.42 -7.03 -11.56
CA GLU A 62 13.17 -5.99 -12.56
C GLU A 62 11.70 -5.55 -12.57
N THR A 63 10.78 -6.50 -12.53
CA THR A 63 9.35 -6.21 -12.42
C THR A 63 9.03 -5.41 -11.15
N LEU A 64 9.62 -5.74 -9.99
CA LEU A 64 9.43 -4.97 -8.76
C LEU A 64 9.94 -3.53 -8.87
N LYS A 65 11.14 -3.32 -9.46
CA LYS A 65 11.71 -1.98 -9.69
C LYS A 65 10.75 -1.09 -10.46
N GLU A 66 10.28 -1.59 -11.59
CA GLU A 66 9.39 -0.85 -12.48
C GLU A 66 8.03 -0.56 -11.83
N VAL A 67 7.43 -1.54 -11.15
CA VAL A 67 6.13 -1.36 -10.50
C VAL A 67 6.20 -0.38 -9.34
N LEU A 68 7.28 -0.41 -8.55
CA LEU A 68 7.49 0.58 -7.48
C LEU A 68 7.57 1.99 -8.06
N LEU A 69 8.32 2.19 -9.14
CA LEU A 69 8.38 3.47 -9.83
C LEU A 69 6.99 3.90 -10.32
N ILE A 70 6.29 3.02 -11.05
CA ILE A 70 4.94 3.29 -11.56
C ILE A 70 4.00 3.68 -10.42
N GLY A 71 4.01 2.93 -9.32
CA GLY A 71 3.16 3.16 -8.17
C GLY A 71 3.41 4.51 -7.50
N ASP A 72 4.67 4.89 -7.29
CA ASP A 72 5.01 6.20 -6.74
C ASP A 72 4.65 7.34 -7.70
N THR A 73 4.93 7.20 -9.00
CA THR A 73 4.64 8.24 -9.99
C THR A 73 3.14 8.47 -10.14
N LEU A 74 2.33 7.40 -10.22
CA LEU A 74 0.88 7.52 -10.27
C LEU A 74 0.30 8.05 -8.96
N ARG A 75 0.81 7.61 -7.80
CA ARG A 75 0.36 8.11 -6.49
C ARG A 75 0.64 9.61 -6.36
N ASP A 76 1.89 10.01 -6.56
CA ASP A 76 2.33 11.39 -6.35
C ASP A 76 1.75 12.32 -7.44
N GLY A 77 1.52 11.78 -8.64
CA GLY A 77 0.92 12.48 -9.77
C GLY A 77 -0.58 12.70 -9.64
N MET A 78 -1.34 11.63 -9.33
CA MET A 78 -2.79 11.63 -9.47
C MET A 78 -3.56 11.77 -8.16
N LEU A 79 -2.92 11.61 -7.00
CA LEU A 79 -3.59 11.67 -5.70
C LEU A 79 -3.23 12.93 -4.90
N PRO A 80 -4.20 13.57 -4.21
CA PRO A 80 -5.64 13.27 -4.25
C PRO A 80 -6.31 13.73 -5.56
N THR A 81 -5.65 14.61 -6.32
CA THR A 81 -6.05 15.08 -7.65
C THR A 81 -4.80 15.31 -8.50
N SER A 82 -4.92 15.17 -9.82
CA SER A 82 -3.89 15.68 -10.73
C SER A 82 -3.94 17.21 -10.80
N LEU A 83 -2.86 17.80 -11.30
CA LEU A 83 -2.75 19.23 -11.57
C LEU A 83 -2.80 19.51 -13.08
N PRO A 84 -3.30 20.68 -13.50
CA PRO A 84 -3.18 21.11 -14.89
C PRO A 84 -1.71 21.17 -15.31
N GLY A 85 -1.40 20.62 -16.49
CA GLY A 85 -0.04 20.56 -17.02
C GLY A 85 0.84 19.42 -16.48
N ASP A 86 0.27 18.51 -15.67
CA ASP A 86 0.95 17.24 -15.38
C ASP A 86 1.17 16.42 -16.66
N ASP A 87 2.15 15.53 -16.62
CA ASP A 87 2.49 14.64 -17.73
C ASP A 87 1.50 13.46 -17.81
N TYR A 88 0.31 13.76 -18.32
CA TYR A 88 -0.77 12.79 -18.49
C TYR A 88 -0.43 11.67 -19.48
N ASP A 89 0.48 11.91 -20.43
CA ASP A 89 0.95 10.88 -21.37
C ASP A 89 1.76 9.83 -20.62
N THR A 90 2.66 10.25 -19.72
CA THR A 90 3.37 9.33 -18.83
C THR A 90 2.42 8.54 -17.93
N TYR A 91 1.41 9.18 -17.32
CA TYR A 91 0.43 8.47 -16.49
C TYR A 91 -0.38 7.45 -17.31
N SER A 92 -0.79 7.83 -18.52
CA SER A 92 -1.50 6.96 -19.46
C SER A 92 -0.67 5.74 -19.85
N ALA A 93 0.61 5.93 -20.16
CA ALA A 93 1.54 4.86 -20.51
C ALA A 93 1.83 3.92 -19.32
N MET A 94 1.99 4.47 -18.12
CA MET A 94 2.18 3.68 -16.89
C MET A 94 0.94 2.83 -16.55
N LEU A 95 -0.27 3.41 -16.63
CA LEU A 95 -1.50 2.65 -16.50
C LEU A 95 -1.63 1.60 -17.61
N ARG A 96 -1.30 1.95 -18.86
CA ARG A 96 -1.36 1.01 -20.00
C ARG A 96 -0.46 -0.19 -19.78
N SER A 97 0.72 0.05 -19.20
CA SER A 97 1.60 -1.01 -18.76
C SER A 97 0.83 -1.91 -17.79
N LEU A 98 0.43 -1.43 -16.61
CA LEU A 98 -0.27 -2.25 -15.62
C LEU A 98 -1.48 -3.04 -16.17
N GLU A 99 -2.24 -2.45 -17.09
CA GLU A 99 -3.38 -3.09 -17.74
C GLU A 99 -3.00 -4.27 -18.66
N GLY A 100 -1.82 -4.23 -19.30
CA GLY A 100 -1.40 -5.17 -20.35
C GLY A 100 -0.27 -6.15 -20.00
N ARG A 101 0.35 -6.03 -18.83
CA ARG A 101 1.49 -6.88 -18.43
C ARG A 101 1.03 -8.27 -18.03
N GLU A 102 1.88 -9.25 -18.35
CA GLU A 102 1.68 -10.67 -18.01
C GLU A 102 2.71 -11.14 -16.96
N ASP A 103 3.63 -10.27 -16.55
CA ASP A 103 4.71 -10.55 -15.60
C ASP A 103 4.35 -10.21 -14.14
N LEU A 104 3.13 -9.71 -13.89
CA LEU A 104 2.64 -9.39 -12.56
C LEU A 104 2.29 -10.69 -11.81
N THR A 105 3.00 -10.99 -10.72
CA THR A 105 2.61 -12.05 -9.78
C THR A 105 1.90 -11.48 -8.55
N TRP A 106 1.24 -12.34 -7.78
CA TRP A 106 0.66 -11.92 -6.49
C TRP A 106 1.69 -11.33 -5.53
N LEU A 107 2.92 -11.86 -5.54
CA LEU A 107 4.05 -11.29 -4.81
C LEU A 107 4.34 -9.86 -5.24
N VAL A 108 4.42 -9.59 -6.54
CA VAL A 108 4.68 -8.24 -7.05
C VAL A 108 3.60 -7.26 -6.60
N ILE A 109 2.31 -7.63 -6.70
CA ILE A 109 1.21 -6.79 -6.22
C ILE A 109 1.37 -6.51 -4.71
N GLN A 110 1.60 -7.54 -3.90
CA GLN A 110 1.70 -7.40 -2.45
C GLN A 110 2.90 -6.56 -1.99
N GLU A 111 4.05 -6.71 -2.65
CA GLU A 111 5.29 -6.01 -2.27
C GLU A 111 5.30 -4.55 -2.72
N THR A 112 4.65 -4.24 -3.85
CA THR A 112 4.58 -2.88 -4.39
C THR A 112 3.35 -2.10 -3.95
N ARG A 113 2.29 -2.80 -3.53
CA ARG A 113 0.97 -2.22 -3.17
C ARG A 113 0.37 -1.36 -4.28
N ILE A 114 0.71 -1.67 -5.54
CA ILE A 114 0.22 -0.93 -6.71
C ILE A 114 -1.31 -0.99 -6.81
N ASP A 115 -1.92 -2.08 -6.36
CA ASP A 115 -3.37 -2.26 -6.26
C ASP A 115 -4.02 -1.20 -5.37
N GLN A 116 -3.37 -0.82 -4.27
CA GLN A 116 -3.88 0.21 -3.37
C GLN A 116 -3.79 1.62 -3.99
N THR A 117 -2.70 1.92 -4.70
CA THR A 117 -2.59 3.18 -5.46
C THR A 117 -3.66 3.26 -6.55
N VAL A 118 -3.83 2.20 -7.35
CA VAL A 118 -4.86 2.16 -8.40
C VAL A 118 -6.26 2.25 -7.80
N SER A 119 -6.52 1.58 -6.68
CA SER A 119 -7.79 1.69 -5.94
C SER A 119 -8.03 3.12 -5.45
N ALA A 120 -7.02 3.79 -4.90
CA ALA A 120 -7.16 5.18 -4.45
C ALA A 120 -7.48 6.12 -5.62
N ILE A 121 -6.85 5.91 -6.80
CA ILE A 121 -7.13 6.68 -8.00
C ILE A 121 -8.55 6.41 -8.49
N ALA A 122 -8.97 5.14 -8.54
CA ALA A 122 -10.31 4.72 -8.93
C ALA A 122 -11.41 5.31 -8.02
N ASN A 123 -11.10 5.48 -6.73
CA ASN A 123 -12.00 6.05 -5.73
C ASN A 123 -11.98 7.59 -5.66
N ARG A 124 -11.23 8.27 -6.53
CA ARG A 124 -11.42 9.71 -6.76
C ARG A 124 -12.80 9.98 -7.35
N GLY A 125 -13.26 11.22 -7.25
CA GLY A 125 -14.56 11.63 -7.77
C GLY A 125 -15.64 11.75 -6.71
N GLY A 126 -16.70 12.46 -7.06
CA GLY A 126 -17.84 12.73 -6.20
C GLY A 126 -17.91 14.19 -5.75
N TYR A 127 -19.03 14.54 -5.09
CA TYR A 127 -19.38 15.93 -4.77
C TYR A 127 -18.33 16.71 -3.96
N HIS A 128 -17.57 16.02 -3.10
CA HIS A 128 -16.51 16.63 -2.30
C HIS A 128 -15.13 16.51 -2.92
N SER A 129 -15.00 15.78 -4.03
CA SER A 129 -13.73 15.57 -4.71
C SER A 129 -13.91 15.47 -6.23
N PRO A 130 -14.33 16.56 -6.89
CA PRO A 130 -14.44 16.59 -8.35
C PRO A 130 -13.13 16.18 -9.02
N ILE A 131 -13.24 15.54 -10.18
CA ILE A 131 -12.09 15.12 -10.98
C ILE A 131 -11.86 16.19 -12.03
N PRO A 132 -10.63 16.70 -12.19
CA PRO A 132 -10.33 17.64 -13.25
C PRO A 132 -10.51 17.01 -14.64
N GLU A 133 -10.57 17.84 -15.67
CA GLU A 133 -10.49 17.33 -17.05
C GLU A 133 -9.11 16.68 -17.28
N GLU A 134 -9.09 15.34 -17.32
CA GLU A 134 -7.91 14.52 -17.58
C GLU A 134 -8.05 13.85 -18.97
N PRO A 135 -7.03 13.91 -19.85
CA PRO A 135 -7.07 13.16 -21.11
C PRO A 135 -6.91 11.65 -20.85
N HIS A 136 -7.09 10.83 -21.90
CA HIS A 136 -6.83 9.38 -21.88
C HIS A 136 -7.69 8.53 -20.93
N ASP A 137 -8.81 9.07 -20.45
CA ASP A 137 -9.76 8.41 -19.55
C ASP A 137 -9.07 7.77 -18.31
N LEU A 138 -8.05 8.43 -17.74
CA LEU A 138 -7.19 7.83 -16.71
C LEU A 138 -7.98 7.32 -15.50
N HIS A 139 -8.99 8.07 -15.05
CA HIS A 139 -9.84 7.66 -13.94
C HIS A 139 -10.66 6.40 -14.24
N GLU A 140 -11.33 6.34 -15.39
CA GLU A 140 -12.13 5.18 -15.78
C GLU A 140 -11.27 3.95 -16.05
N ARG A 141 -10.05 4.15 -16.58
CA ARG A 141 -9.05 3.09 -16.71
C ARG A 141 -8.60 2.54 -15.37
N ALA A 142 -8.31 3.41 -14.40
CA ALA A 142 -7.97 3.00 -13.04
C ALA A 142 -9.11 2.23 -12.37
N LYS A 143 -10.38 2.65 -12.55
CA LYS A 143 -11.55 1.89 -12.08
C LYS A 143 -11.61 0.48 -12.65
N ARG A 144 -11.51 0.34 -13.99
CA ARG A 144 -11.53 -0.98 -14.63
C ARG A 144 -10.41 -1.88 -14.15
N LEU A 145 -9.19 -1.33 -14.01
CA LEU A 145 -8.04 -2.07 -13.48
C LEU A 145 -8.23 -2.46 -12.01
N HIS A 146 -8.76 -1.56 -11.19
CA HIS A 146 -9.10 -1.85 -9.81
C HIS A 146 -10.12 -2.99 -9.71
N ASP A 147 -11.22 -2.91 -10.45
CA ASP A 147 -12.28 -3.93 -10.48
C ASP A 147 -11.74 -5.29 -10.93
N HIS A 148 -10.83 -5.29 -11.91
CA HIS A 148 -10.15 -6.49 -12.38
C HIS A 148 -9.34 -7.15 -11.27
N TRP A 149 -8.43 -6.42 -10.63
CA TRP A 149 -7.62 -6.96 -9.53
C TRP A 149 -8.44 -7.31 -8.29
N PHE A 150 -9.53 -6.59 -8.03
CA PHE A 150 -10.48 -6.91 -6.96
C PHE A 150 -11.15 -8.27 -7.21
N LYS A 151 -11.62 -8.53 -8.44
CA LYS A 151 -12.20 -9.83 -8.82
C LYS A 151 -11.18 -10.96 -8.70
N LEU A 152 -9.95 -10.76 -9.16
CA LEU A 152 -8.87 -11.74 -8.99
C LEU A 152 -8.57 -12.00 -7.51
N THR A 153 -8.62 -10.96 -6.68
CA THR A 153 -8.36 -11.08 -5.24
C THR A 153 -9.43 -11.88 -4.51
N ALA A 154 -10.68 -11.79 -4.98
CA ALA A 154 -11.81 -12.54 -4.45
C ALA A 154 -11.93 -13.97 -4.99
N ALA A 155 -11.06 -14.37 -5.94
CA ALA A 155 -11.10 -15.69 -6.55
C ALA A 155 -10.75 -16.80 -5.54
N LYS A 156 -11.49 -17.91 -5.60
CA LYS A 156 -11.37 -19.04 -4.66
C LYS A 156 -10.02 -19.77 -4.76
N ASP A 157 -9.44 -19.79 -5.95
CA ASP A 157 -8.18 -20.48 -6.27
C ASP A 157 -6.94 -19.63 -6.01
N LYS A 158 -7.11 -18.36 -5.62
CA LYS A 158 -6.01 -17.46 -5.26
C LYS A 158 -5.11 -18.12 -4.20
N PRO A 159 -3.79 -18.22 -4.45
CA PRO A 159 -2.87 -18.75 -3.45
C PRO A 159 -2.78 -17.84 -2.23
N GLU A 160 -2.59 -18.43 -1.06
CA GLU A 160 -2.32 -17.67 0.16
C GLU A 160 -0.86 -17.19 0.21
N ARG A 161 -0.62 -16.10 0.94
CA ARG A 161 0.70 -15.42 0.98
C ARG A 161 1.85 -16.29 1.49
N TRP A 162 1.56 -17.31 2.29
CA TRP A 162 2.55 -18.28 2.80
C TRP A 162 2.76 -19.47 1.86
N GLU A 163 2.00 -19.60 0.77
CA GLU A 163 2.15 -20.69 -0.18
C GLU A 163 3.21 -20.38 -1.23
N VAL A 164 4.01 -21.37 -1.62
CA VAL A 164 5.06 -21.21 -2.64
C VAL A 164 4.51 -20.67 -3.96
N ARG A 165 3.36 -21.17 -4.41
CA ARG A 165 2.71 -20.73 -5.65
C ARG A 165 2.28 -19.26 -5.63
N PHE A 166 2.19 -18.59 -4.49
CA PHE A 166 1.92 -17.14 -4.44
C PHE A 166 2.99 -16.32 -5.15
N ASP A 167 4.24 -16.76 -5.11
CA ASP A 167 5.35 -16.03 -5.74
C ASP A 167 5.35 -16.20 -7.26
N THR A 168 4.83 -17.33 -7.73
CA THR A 168 4.96 -17.77 -9.13
C THR A 168 3.66 -17.73 -9.92
N THR A 169 2.53 -17.48 -9.26
CA THR A 169 1.23 -17.35 -9.94
C THR A 169 1.12 -15.97 -10.55
N TYR A 170 1.20 -15.92 -11.88
CA TYR A 170 0.98 -14.72 -12.69
C TYR A 170 -0.50 -14.34 -12.71
N LEU A 171 -0.76 -13.05 -12.72
CA LEU A 171 -2.08 -12.48 -12.86
C LEU A 171 -2.44 -12.35 -14.34
N PRO A 172 -3.68 -12.71 -14.74
CA PRO A 172 -4.14 -12.43 -16.09
C PRO A 172 -4.18 -10.91 -16.32
N SER A 173 -3.74 -10.48 -17.50
CA SER A 173 -3.83 -9.07 -17.92
C SER A 173 -5.29 -8.63 -18.07
N LEU A 174 -5.56 -7.34 -17.87
CA LEU A 174 -6.87 -6.75 -18.17
C LEU A 174 -7.07 -6.64 -19.68
N LEU A 175 -6.05 -6.16 -20.39
CA LEU A 175 -6.06 -6.06 -21.84
C LEU A 175 -5.69 -7.41 -22.42
N THR A 176 -6.67 -8.09 -23.00
CA THR A 176 -6.44 -9.28 -23.83
C THR A 176 -6.20 -8.86 -25.28
N ALA A 177 -5.52 -9.68 -26.06
CA ALA A 177 -5.19 -9.38 -27.46
C ALA A 177 -6.42 -9.09 -28.36
N GLN A 178 -7.63 -9.47 -27.93
CA GLN A 178 -8.88 -9.22 -28.64
C GLN A 178 -9.53 -7.88 -28.30
N ALA A 179 -9.14 -7.21 -27.20
CA ALA A 179 -9.76 -5.99 -26.71
C ALA A 179 -9.23 -4.70 -27.35
N LEU A 180 -8.48 -4.80 -28.44
CA LEU A 180 -7.78 -3.67 -29.06
C LEU A 180 -8.14 -3.61 -30.54
N ASP A 181 -8.88 -2.58 -30.92
CA ASP A 181 -9.09 -2.24 -32.32
C ASP A 181 -7.80 -1.67 -32.91
N SER A 182 -7.39 -2.24 -34.05
CA SER A 182 -6.42 -1.72 -35.03
C SER A 182 -5.11 -1.11 -34.50
N GLY A 183 -4.05 -1.93 -34.49
CA GLY A 183 -2.66 -1.45 -34.68
C GLY A 183 -1.74 -1.54 -33.47
N GLU A 184 -2.24 -1.39 -32.25
CA GLU A 184 -1.44 -1.50 -31.03
C GLU A 184 -1.68 -2.85 -30.35
N ARG A 185 -0.72 -3.79 -30.45
CA ARG A 185 -0.76 -5.02 -29.66
C ARG A 185 -0.48 -4.67 -28.19
N ALA A 186 -1.51 -4.64 -27.34
CA ALA A 186 -1.37 -4.42 -25.89
C ALA A 186 -1.18 -5.71 -25.10
N LYS A 187 -1.01 -6.85 -25.77
CA LYS A 187 -0.58 -8.08 -25.11
C LYS A 187 0.91 -7.97 -24.77
N GLY A 188 1.24 -7.97 -23.48
CA GLY A 188 2.63 -7.86 -23.01
C GLY A 188 3.21 -6.45 -23.12
N PHE A 189 2.38 -5.39 -23.10
CA PHE A 189 2.87 -4.02 -23.13
C PHE A 189 3.66 -3.71 -21.84
N LYS A 190 4.98 -3.70 -21.98
CA LYS A 190 5.92 -3.30 -20.94
C LYS A 190 6.39 -1.89 -21.24
N LEU A 191 6.32 -1.00 -20.25
CA LEU A 191 6.73 0.38 -20.42
C LEU A 191 8.25 0.46 -20.62
N ASP A 192 8.68 1.04 -21.73
CA ASP A 192 10.08 1.37 -21.95
C ASP A 192 10.49 2.59 -21.13
N LEU A 193 11.01 2.34 -19.93
CA LEU A 193 11.51 3.39 -19.07
C LEU A 193 12.72 4.11 -19.69
N THR A 194 12.72 5.44 -19.61
CA THR A 194 13.88 6.26 -19.96
C THR A 194 15.09 5.93 -19.08
N PRO A 195 16.33 6.22 -19.50
CA PRO A 195 17.52 5.97 -18.66
C PRO A 195 17.43 6.63 -17.28
N ALA A 196 16.86 7.83 -17.19
CA ALA A 196 16.64 8.52 -15.92
C ALA A 196 15.64 7.79 -15.03
N GLN A 197 14.51 7.34 -15.59
CA GLN A 197 13.52 6.55 -14.86
C GLN A 197 14.07 5.19 -14.41
N LYS A 198 14.92 4.54 -15.21
CA LYS A 198 15.61 3.30 -14.82
C LYS A 198 16.53 3.52 -13.62
N ALA A 199 17.30 4.60 -13.62
CA ALA A 199 18.16 4.95 -12.49
C ALA A 199 17.33 5.26 -11.22
N GLU A 200 16.22 5.98 -11.37
CA GLU A 200 15.29 6.24 -10.26
C GLU A 200 14.67 4.95 -9.71
N ALA A 201 14.23 4.04 -10.59
CA ALA A 201 13.68 2.74 -10.21
C ALA A 201 14.70 1.89 -9.43
N GLU A 202 15.98 1.91 -9.83
CA GLU A 202 17.06 1.20 -9.14
C GLU A 202 17.28 1.75 -7.72
N GLU A 203 17.41 3.08 -7.58
CA GLU A 203 17.61 3.70 -6.26
C GLU A 203 16.42 3.45 -5.33
N LYS A 204 15.19 3.56 -5.85
CA LYS A 204 13.97 3.22 -5.09
C LYS A 204 13.97 1.76 -4.65
N TYR A 205 14.33 0.85 -5.55
CA TYR A 205 14.37 -0.58 -5.24
C TYR A 205 15.43 -0.91 -4.19
N LYS A 206 16.60 -0.28 -4.26
CA LYS A 206 17.66 -0.43 -3.26
C LYS A 206 17.19 0.05 -1.87
N ALA A 207 16.58 1.23 -1.79
CA ALA A 207 16.01 1.74 -0.54
C ALA A 207 14.89 0.84 0.00
N TYR A 208 14.02 0.35 -0.89
CA TYR A 208 12.98 -0.62 -0.57
C TYR A 208 13.58 -1.92 0.00
N ARG A 209 14.54 -2.54 -0.68
CA ARG A 209 15.21 -3.77 -0.24
C ARG A 209 15.86 -3.62 1.13
N LYS A 210 16.58 -2.51 1.36
CA LYS A 210 17.20 -2.23 2.67
C LYS A 210 16.17 -2.29 3.81
N ARG A 211 15.02 -1.62 3.64
CA ARG A 211 13.94 -1.62 4.65
C ARG A 211 13.24 -2.96 4.76
N ARG A 212 12.91 -3.58 3.62
CA ARG A 212 12.18 -4.85 3.53
C ARG A 212 12.97 -5.99 4.14
N ASP A 213 14.22 -6.17 3.76
CA ASP A 213 15.04 -7.31 4.20
C ASP A 213 15.37 -7.22 5.69
N ARG A 214 15.56 -6.01 6.22
CA ARG A 214 15.66 -5.75 7.66
C ARG A 214 14.40 -6.17 8.40
N ALA A 215 13.22 -5.82 7.88
CA ALA A 215 11.95 -6.19 8.49
C ALA A 215 11.71 -7.71 8.44
N VAL A 216 11.97 -8.33 7.28
CA VAL A 216 11.80 -9.76 7.07
C VAL A 216 12.77 -10.58 7.92
N SER A 217 14.02 -10.13 8.13
CA SER A 217 14.97 -10.84 9.00
C SER A 217 14.48 -10.94 10.46
N TYR A 218 13.78 -9.91 10.96
CA TYR A 218 13.11 -9.96 12.26
C TYR A 218 11.92 -10.92 12.24
N LEU A 219 11.04 -10.79 11.25
CA LEU A 219 9.76 -11.51 11.17
C LEU A 219 9.93 -13.01 10.87
N LYS A 220 11.05 -13.42 10.27
CA LYS A 220 11.43 -14.84 10.14
C LYS A 220 11.77 -15.46 11.50
N LYS A 221 12.44 -14.70 12.37
CA LYS A 221 12.81 -15.11 13.74
C LYS A 221 11.65 -14.97 14.72
N ASN A 222 10.73 -14.05 14.44
CA ASN A 222 9.57 -13.72 15.26
C ASN A 222 8.31 -13.67 14.38
N PRO A 223 7.73 -14.84 14.00
CA PRO A 223 6.53 -14.88 13.20
C PRO A 223 5.42 -14.01 13.80
N PRO A 224 4.82 -13.08 13.01
CA PRO A 224 3.86 -12.14 13.56
C PRO A 224 2.56 -12.84 13.96
N LYS A 225 1.85 -12.24 14.92
CA LYS A 225 0.48 -12.65 15.22
C LYS A 225 -0.45 -12.14 14.10
N PRO A 226 -1.32 -12.99 13.53
CA PRO A 226 -2.34 -12.54 12.56
C PRO A 226 -3.18 -11.39 13.12
N MET A 227 -3.52 -10.42 12.27
CA MET A 227 -4.40 -9.30 12.66
C MET A 227 -5.88 -9.69 12.69
N ALA A 228 -6.25 -10.70 11.90
CA ALA A 228 -7.58 -11.25 11.86
C ALA A 228 -7.53 -12.72 11.39
N TRP A 229 -8.69 -13.36 11.42
CA TRP A 229 -8.92 -14.70 10.90
C TRP A 229 -10.19 -14.69 10.09
N VAL A 230 -10.20 -15.38 8.95
CA VAL A 230 -11.39 -15.48 8.10
C VAL A 230 -11.71 -16.95 7.83
N PRO A 231 -12.99 -17.33 7.78
CA PRO A 231 -13.39 -18.65 7.31
C PRO A 231 -12.86 -18.89 5.90
N ILE A 232 -12.38 -20.10 5.63
CA ILE A 232 -12.08 -20.51 4.26
C ILE A 232 -13.40 -20.56 3.48
N GLN A 233 -13.42 -19.96 2.29
CA GLN A 233 -14.62 -19.93 1.46
C GLN A 233 -15.02 -21.37 1.09
N THR A 234 -16.17 -21.79 1.59
CA THR A 234 -16.84 -23.05 1.25
C THR A 234 -18.09 -22.74 0.44
N ASP A 235 -18.48 -23.63 -0.48
CA ASP A 235 -19.51 -23.36 -1.49
C ASP A 235 -20.95 -23.27 -0.93
N ALA A 236 -21.14 -23.44 0.38
CA ALA A 236 -22.45 -23.45 1.02
C ALA A 236 -22.55 -22.41 2.15
N GLU A 237 -23.55 -21.52 2.07
CA GLU A 237 -23.88 -20.54 3.12
C GLU A 237 -24.21 -21.21 4.47
N GLU A 238 -24.82 -22.39 4.45
CA GLU A 238 -25.11 -23.19 5.65
C GLU A 238 -23.83 -23.63 6.40
N VAL A 239 -22.73 -23.82 5.68
CA VAL A 239 -21.44 -24.20 6.25
C VAL A 239 -20.79 -23.01 6.98
N LYS A 240 -21.06 -21.76 6.59
CA LYS A 240 -20.46 -20.57 7.24
C LYS A 240 -20.87 -20.42 8.71
N ARG A 241 -22.13 -20.73 9.05
CA ARG A 241 -22.60 -20.69 10.44
C ARG A 241 -22.03 -21.86 11.24
N GLY A 242 -21.99 -23.06 10.66
CA GLY A 242 -21.38 -24.25 11.26
C GLY A 242 -19.86 -24.11 11.47
N ILE A 243 -19.15 -23.36 10.63
CA ILE A 243 -17.70 -23.10 10.84
C ILE A 243 -17.48 -22.34 12.15
N TRP A 244 -18.30 -21.33 12.47
CA TRP A 244 -18.16 -20.59 13.73
C TRP A 244 -18.57 -21.42 14.96
N GLU A 245 -19.39 -22.45 14.80
CA GLU A 245 -19.74 -23.40 15.87
C GLU A 245 -18.51 -24.16 16.41
N THR A 246 -17.47 -24.31 15.58
CA THR A 246 -16.19 -24.92 15.99
C THR A 246 -15.38 -24.05 16.97
N ILE A 247 -15.70 -22.76 17.06
CA ILE A 247 -15.04 -21.79 17.95
C ILE A 247 -15.97 -21.35 19.09
N PHE A 248 -17.26 -21.20 18.78
CA PHE A 248 -18.28 -20.75 19.71
C PHE A 248 -19.44 -21.74 19.71
N SER A 249 -19.79 -22.32 20.86
CA SER A 249 -20.87 -23.33 20.94
C SER A 249 -22.24 -22.86 20.43
N ASP A 250 -22.50 -21.55 20.41
CA ASP A 250 -23.73 -20.93 19.87
C ASP A 250 -23.60 -20.50 18.40
N GLY A 251 -22.41 -20.57 17.80
CA GLY A 251 -22.12 -20.14 16.44
C GLY A 251 -22.22 -18.61 16.22
N ILE A 252 -22.41 -17.81 17.27
CA ILE A 252 -22.67 -16.37 17.16
C ILE A 252 -21.38 -15.56 17.33
N VAL A 253 -20.95 -14.88 16.27
CA VAL A 253 -19.87 -13.88 16.33
C VAL A 253 -20.43 -12.57 16.92
N ARG A 254 -19.77 -12.03 17.97
CA ARG A 254 -20.13 -10.75 18.58
C ARG A 254 -18.90 -9.87 18.76
N ALA A 255 -19.05 -8.56 18.56
CA ALA A 255 -17.99 -7.60 18.83
C ALA A 255 -17.51 -7.70 20.29
N GLY A 256 -16.20 -7.67 20.50
CA GLY A 256 -15.57 -7.77 21.82
C GLY A 256 -15.50 -9.19 22.41
N ARG A 257 -16.07 -10.21 21.76
CA ARG A 257 -15.93 -11.61 22.20
C ARG A 257 -14.48 -12.07 21.97
N LYS A 258 -13.82 -12.51 23.04
CA LYS A 258 -12.44 -13.00 22.96
C LYS A 258 -12.38 -14.32 22.20
N VAL A 259 -11.38 -14.45 21.33
CA VAL A 259 -11.02 -15.68 20.62
C VAL A 259 -9.56 -15.97 20.92
N LEU A 260 -9.25 -17.21 21.29
CA LEU A 260 -7.87 -17.63 21.54
C LEU A 260 -7.18 -17.88 20.20
N GLY A 261 -6.06 -17.20 19.96
CA GLY A 261 -5.32 -17.31 18.69
C GLY A 261 -4.88 -18.74 18.37
N LYS A 262 -4.53 -19.53 19.39
CA LYS A 262 -4.18 -20.94 19.28
C LYS A 262 -5.32 -21.82 18.75
N GLN A 263 -6.57 -21.54 19.16
CA GLN A 263 -7.74 -22.28 18.67
C GLN A 263 -7.98 -22.03 17.19
N MET A 264 -7.78 -20.78 16.74
CA MET A 264 -7.90 -20.44 15.31
C MET A 264 -6.76 -21.03 14.49
N ALA A 265 -5.52 -20.97 15.00
CA ALA A 265 -4.35 -21.51 14.30
C ALA A 265 -4.40 -23.03 14.12
N ALA A 266 -5.00 -23.75 15.07
CA ALA A 266 -5.19 -25.20 14.98
C ALA A 266 -6.42 -25.60 14.14
N ASN A 267 -7.27 -24.65 13.76
CA ASN A 267 -8.53 -24.94 13.07
C ASN A 267 -8.37 -24.81 11.54
N PRO A 268 -8.48 -25.92 10.78
CA PRO A 268 -8.28 -25.90 9.33
C PRO A 268 -9.38 -25.16 8.57
N LEU A 269 -10.48 -24.77 9.21
CA LEU A 269 -11.59 -24.04 8.59
C LEU A 269 -11.36 -22.53 8.54
N PHE A 270 -10.29 -22.05 9.18
CA PHE A 270 -9.93 -20.64 9.22
C PHE A 270 -8.54 -20.44 8.66
N LYS A 271 -8.35 -19.29 8.01
CA LYS A 271 -7.06 -18.84 7.54
C LYS A 271 -6.68 -17.50 8.18
N PRO A 272 -5.40 -17.30 8.51
CA PRO A 272 -4.94 -16.05 9.11
C PRO A 272 -4.91 -14.92 8.08
N VAL A 273 -5.18 -13.70 8.55
CA VAL A 273 -4.95 -12.47 7.81
C VAL A 273 -3.82 -11.71 8.50
N TYR A 274 -2.77 -11.41 7.74
CA TYR A 274 -1.60 -10.66 8.20
C TYR A 274 -1.64 -9.21 7.76
N ARG A 275 -0.85 -8.37 8.42
CA ARG A 275 -0.69 -6.97 8.06
C ARG A 275 0.14 -6.83 6.78
N ASP A 276 0.20 -5.61 6.28
CA ASP A 276 1.23 -5.21 5.31
C ASP A 276 2.56 -4.97 6.03
N LEU A 277 3.68 -5.22 5.35
CA LEU A 277 5.02 -5.20 5.94
C LEU A 277 5.33 -3.86 6.60
N VAL A 278 4.88 -2.78 5.95
CA VAL A 278 5.09 -1.39 6.39
C VAL A 278 4.39 -1.10 7.73
N THR A 279 3.37 -1.89 8.08
CA THR A 279 2.58 -1.76 9.32
C THR A 279 2.86 -2.88 10.31
N GLU A 280 3.78 -3.79 9.99
CA GLU A 280 4.22 -4.83 10.93
C GLU A 280 5.02 -4.23 12.08
N ARG A 281 4.95 -4.91 13.23
CA ARG A 281 5.60 -4.46 14.45
C ARG A 281 7.04 -4.93 14.49
N VAL A 282 7.90 -4.29 13.71
CA VAL A 282 9.35 -4.50 13.73
C VAL A 282 10.01 -3.44 14.62
N PRO A 283 10.87 -3.82 15.58
CA PRO A 283 11.63 -2.84 16.37
C PRO A 283 12.43 -1.90 15.47
N TYR A 284 12.32 -0.59 15.70
CA TYR A 284 12.95 0.43 14.85
C TYR A 284 14.46 0.24 14.70
N GLY A 285 15.14 -0.14 15.79
CA GLY A 285 16.58 -0.41 15.85
C GLY A 285 16.96 -1.87 15.57
N TRP A 286 16.07 -2.69 15.01
CA TRP A 286 16.43 -4.06 14.65
C TRP A 286 17.53 -4.08 13.60
N VAL A 287 18.58 -4.83 13.88
CA VAL A 287 19.67 -5.17 12.96
C VAL A 287 19.76 -6.68 12.93
N ASP A 288 19.89 -7.28 11.75
CA ASP A 288 20.04 -8.73 11.68
C ASP A 288 21.38 -9.13 12.32
N PRO A 289 21.40 -10.00 13.36
CA PRO A 289 22.64 -10.50 13.96
C PRO A 289 23.63 -11.12 12.97
N ASN A 290 23.16 -11.56 11.81
CA ASN A 290 23.99 -12.19 10.77
C ASN A 290 24.53 -11.19 9.73
N GLN A 291 24.08 -9.93 9.75
CA GLN A 291 24.59 -8.90 8.85
C GLN A 291 25.87 -8.28 9.42
N PRO A 292 26.85 -7.95 8.56
CA PRO A 292 27.98 -7.14 8.98
C PRO A 292 27.48 -5.80 9.50
N VAL A 293 28.12 -5.31 10.56
CA VAL A 293 27.81 -3.98 11.11
C VAL A 293 28.19 -2.94 10.06
N GLU A 294 27.20 -2.24 9.51
CA GLU A 294 27.45 -1.07 8.66
C GLU A 294 28.07 0.03 9.54
N GLU A 295 29.28 0.46 9.21
CA GLU A 295 29.89 1.62 9.87
C GLU A 295 29.08 2.87 9.53
N PHE A 296 28.73 3.65 10.57
CA PHE A 296 28.03 4.91 10.39
C PHE A 296 28.97 5.93 9.72
N ASN A 297 28.64 6.32 8.50
CA ASN A 297 29.28 7.44 7.82
C ASN A 297 28.43 8.70 7.97
N GLU A 298 28.91 9.67 8.75
CA GLU A 298 28.22 10.93 9.00
C GLU A 298 27.98 11.73 7.72
N ALA A 299 28.92 11.71 6.76
CA ALA A 299 28.78 12.43 5.50
C ALA A 299 27.65 11.85 4.64
N ASP A 300 27.54 10.53 4.57
CA ASP A 300 26.45 9.85 3.85
C ASP A 300 25.11 10.11 4.54
N HIS A 301 25.07 10.08 5.87
CA HIS A 301 23.87 10.39 6.64
C HIS A 301 23.37 11.82 6.42
N LEU A 302 24.27 12.81 6.44
CA LEU A 302 23.91 14.21 6.18
C LEU A 302 23.36 14.38 4.77
N LYS A 303 23.98 13.75 3.77
CA LYS A 303 23.50 13.77 2.38
C LYS A 303 22.11 13.14 2.24
N GLU A 304 21.84 12.03 2.93
CA GLU A 304 20.52 11.40 2.98
C GLU A 304 19.48 12.34 3.63
N MET A 305 19.83 13.01 4.72
CA MET A 305 18.95 13.96 5.40
C MET A 305 18.63 15.20 4.56
N GLU A 306 19.60 15.71 3.80
CA GLU A 306 19.37 16.81 2.85
C GLU A 306 18.44 16.38 1.71
N ALA A 307 18.70 15.22 1.10
CA ALA A 307 17.84 14.67 0.06
C ALA A 307 16.41 14.45 0.56
N PHE A 308 16.25 13.90 1.77
CA PHE A 308 14.95 13.69 2.39
C PHE A 308 14.20 15.01 2.65
N ARG A 309 14.90 16.04 3.13
CA ARG A 309 14.30 17.38 3.35
C ARG A 309 13.83 17.99 2.05
N GLU A 310 14.63 17.89 1.00
CA GLU A 310 14.29 18.45 -0.30
C GLU A 310 13.11 17.71 -0.94
N GLU A 311 13.12 16.37 -0.91
CA GLU A 311 11.99 15.55 -1.37
C GLU A 311 10.70 15.87 -0.59
N SER A 312 10.81 16.01 0.74
CA SER A 312 9.68 16.39 1.59
C SER A 312 9.13 17.77 1.27
N ARG A 313 10.01 18.74 0.98
CA ARG A 313 9.63 20.09 0.56
C ARG A 313 8.86 20.06 -0.75
N LEU A 314 9.39 19.37 -1.77
CA LEU A 314 8.75 19.24 -3.08
C LEU A 314 7.38 18.54 -2.99
N ARG A 315 7.28 17.48 -2.18
CA ARG A 315 5.99 16.81 -1.92
C ARG A 315 4.98 17.73 -1.24
N GLN A 316 5.42 18.50 -0.23
CA GLN A 316 4.53 19.44 0.45
C GLN A 316 4.05 20.54 -0.51
N GLU A 317 4.96 21.13 -1.30
CA GLU A 317 4.61 22.16 -2.28
C GLU A 317 3.62 21.63 -3.33
N ARG A 318 3.77 20.39 -3.78
CA ARG A 318 2.80 19.74 -4.66
C ARG A 318 1.46 19.50 -3.97
N SER A 319 1.48 18.98 -2.74
CA SER A 319 0.27 18.72 -1.96
C SER A 319 -0.53 20.00 -1.72
N ASP A 320 0.14 21.12 -1.40
CA ASP A 320 -0.49 22.42 -1.22
C ASP A 320 -1.13 22.93 -2.52
N ARG A 321 -0.47 22.70 -3.68
CA ARG A 321 -1.05 23.03 -4.99
C ARG A 321 -2.28 22.17 -5.30
N GLN A 322 -2.21 20.86 -5.04
CA GLN A 322 -3.34 19.95 -5.23
C GLN A 322 -4.52 20.34 -4.35
N ALA A 323 -4.27 20.69 -3.08
CA ALA A 323 -5.31 21.13 -2.15
C ALA A 323 -6.02 22.41 -2.65
N LYS A 324 -5.25 23.42 -3.06
CA LYS A 324 -5.78 24.67 -3.64
C LYS A 324 -6.60 24.40 -4.90
N PHE A 325 -6.05 23.64 -5.83
CA PHE A 325 -6.75 23.30 -7.07
C PHE A 325 -8.05 22.52 -6.80
N GLN A 326 -8.05 21.61 -5.81
CA GLN A 326 -9.26 20.90 -5.41
C GLN A 326 -10.33 21.83 -4.79
N GLU A 327 -9.93 22.91 -4.12
CA GLU A 327 -10.86 23.94 -3.65
C GLU A 327 -11.45 24.74 -4.82
N GLU A 328 -10.64 25.08 -5.82
CA GLU A 328 -11.08 25.75 -7.04
C GLU A 328 -12.09 24.91 -7.83
N LEU A 329 -11.80 23.63 -8.06
CA LEU A 329 -12.73 22.70 -8.71
C LEU A 329 -14.07 22.59 -7.97
N ARG A 330 -14.03 22.52 -6.63
CA ARG A 330 -15.24 22.49 -5.79
C ARG A 330 -16.04 23.77 -5.86
N ALA A 331 -15.39 24.92 -6.04
CA ALA A 331 -16.07 26.20 -6.20
C ALA A 331 -16.74 26.31 -7.57
N ALA A 332 -16.05 25.89 -8.64
CA ALA A 332 -16.59 25.88 -9.99
C ALA A 332 -17.86 25.02 -10.11
N GLU A 333 -17.83 23.77 -9.60
CA GLU A 333 -19.01 22.88 -9.62
C GLU A 333 -20.23 23.41 -8.82
N ARG A 334 -20.01 24.32 -7.86
CA ARG A 334 -21.12 24.96 -7.12
C ARG A 334 -21.68 26.14 -7.90
N GLY A 335 -20.82 26.96 -8.50
CA GLY A 335 -21.24 28.08 -9.34
C GLY A 335 -22.14 27.64 -10.49
N ASP A 336 -21.76 26.56 -11.18
CA ASP A 336 -22.56 25.99 -12.28
C ASP A 336 -23.94 25.45 -11.83
N LYS A 337 -24.10 25.11 -10.55
CA LYS A 337 -25.38 24.61 -9.99
C LYS A 337 -26.30 25.72 -9.51
N ASP A 338 -25.77 26.90 -9.18
CA ASP A 338 -26.56 28.05 -8.76
C ASP A 338 -27.07 28.87 -9.97
N GLU A 339 -26.56 28.61 -11.18
CA GLU A 339 -26.96 29.26 -12.45
C GLU A 339 -27.96 28.45 -13.31
N LEU A 340 -28.30 27.22 -12.91
CA LEU A 340 -29.32 26.34 -13.53
C LEU A 340 -30.60 26.29 -12.70
#